data_AF-A0A7S2VV85-F1
#
_entry.id   AF-A0A7S2VV85-F1
#
_cell.length_a   1.000
_cell.length_b   1.000
_cell.length_c   1.000
_cell.angle_alpha   90.00
_cell.angle_beta   90.00
_cell.angle_gamma   90.00
#
_symmetry.space_group_name_H-M   'P 1'
#
loop_
_entity.id
_entity.type
_entity.pdbx_description
1 polymer ?
#
loop_
_entity_poly.entity_id
_entity_poly.type
_entity_poly.pdbx_seq_one_letter_code
_entity_poly.pdbx_strand_id
1 'polypeptide(L)'
;NMLIRPTDHELEQFGEPEFVIYNSGPFPANRLTTYMTSSTSVDLSLAHRELVILGTQYAGEMKKGVFTVMHYLMPKRGVLSLHSGCNMGKHGDVTLFFGLSGTGKTTLSTDPSRPLIGDD
;
A
#
# COMPACT_ATOMS: atom_id res chain seq x y z
N ASN A 1 0.54 -5.78 -10.22
CA ASN A 1 -0.38 -6.64 -9.45
C ASN A 1 -0.95 -5.95 -8.21
N MET A 2 -0.20 -5.12 -7.48
CA MET A 2 -0.64 -4.59 -6.17
C MET A 2 -1.42 -3.28 -6.20
N LEU A 3 -1.38 -2.55 -7.33
CA LEU A 3 -2.15 -1.32 -7.55
C LEU A 3 -3.11 -1.53 -8.71
N ILE A 4 -4.14 -0.68 -8.75
CA ILE A 4 -5.09 -0.64 -9.86
C ILE A 4 -4.36 -0.15 -11.10
N ARG A 5 -4.46 -0.91 -12.19
CA ARG A 5 -3.88 -0.53 -13.47
C ARG A 5 -4.79 0.50 -14.14
N PRO A 6 -4.25 1.63 -14.61
CA PRO A 6 -5.03 2.55 -15.43
C PRO A 6 -5.44 1.87 -16.73
N THR A 7 -6.56 2.32 -17.28
CA THR A 7 -6.93 2.06 -18.68
C THR A 7 -5.99 2.81 -19.62
N ASP A 8 -5.97 2.42 -20.91
CA ASP A 8 -5.10 3.08 -21.90
C ASP A 8 -5.40 4.59 -22.00
N HIS A 9 -6.66 4.98 -21.92
CA HIS A 9 -7.08 6.39 -21.93
C HIS A 9 -6.61 7.15 -20.67
N GLU A 10 -6.76 6.56 -19.49
CA GLU A 10 -6.25 7.15 -18.24
C GLU A 10 -4.73 7.28 -18.25
N LEU A 11 -4.03 6.36 -18.91
CA LEU A 11 -2.58 6.40 -19.06
C LEU A 11 -2.13 7.53 -20.00
N GLU A 12 -2.83 7.71 -21.13
CA GLU A 12 -2.60 8.84 -22.05
C GLU A 12 -2.82 10.19 -21.36
N GLN A 13 -3.77 10.26 -20.43
CA GLN A 13 -4.13 11.47 -19.68
C GLN A 13 -3.50 11.55 -18.29
N PHE A 14 -2.55 10.68 -17.96
CA PHE A 14 -2.05 10.52 -16.60
C PHE A 14 -1.42 11.80 -16.03
N GLY A 15 -0.70 12.55 -16.87
CA GLY A 15 -0.04 13.79 -16.48
C GLY A 15 1.02 13.59 -15.40
N GLU A 16 1.08 14.52 -14.45
CA GLU A 16 2.03 14.49 -13.33
C GLU A 16 1.53 13.57 -12.20
N PRO A 17 2.35 12.63 -11.71
CA PRO A 17 1.95 11.75 -10.62
C PRO A 17 1.71 12.52 -9.33
N GLU A 18 0.64 12.16 -8.60
CA GLU A 18 0.42 12.71 -7.26
C GLU A 18 1.46 12.21 -6.23
N PHE A 19 2.07 11.06 -6.48
CA PHE A 19 3.07 10.45 -5.61
C PHE A 19 4.05 9.61 -6.43
N VAL A 20 5.35 9.66 -6.10
CA VAL A 20 6.39 8.91 -6.81
C VAL A 20 7.09 7.94 -5.86
N ILE A 21 7.33 6.72 -6.33
CA ILE A 21 8.11 5.71 -5.59
C ILE A 21 9.43 5.48 -6.31
N TYR A 22 10.54 5.86 -5.68
CA TYR A 22 11.89 5.55 -6.13
C TYR A 22 12.36 4.28 -5.45
N ASN A 23 12.20 3.14 -6.14
CA ASN A 23 12.72 1.88 -5.66
C ASN A 23 14.13 1.62 -6.20
N SER A 24 15.13 1.92 -5.37
CA SER A 24 16.54 1.56 -5.59
C SER A 24 16.98 0.50 -4.56
N GLY A 25 16.10 -0.46 -4.27
CA GLY A 25 16.28 -1.51 -3.28
C GLY A 25 17.61 -2.28 -3.31
N PRO A 26 18.20 -2.58 -4.49
CA PRO A 26 19.53 -3.19 -4.56
C PRO A 26 20.68 -2.29 -4.09
N PHE A 27 20.49 -0.98 -4.06
CA PHE A 27 21.50 -0.01 -3.65
C PHE A 27 21.40 0.29 -2.14
N PRO A 28 22.48 0.18 -1.36
CA PRO A 28 22.42 0.39 0.08
C PRO A 28 22.29 1.86 0.44
N ALA A 29 21.58 2.15 1.52
CA ALA A 29 21.58 3.47 2.14
C ALA A 29 22.96 3.79 2.75
N ASN A 30 23.36 5.07 2.69
CA ASN A 30 24.59 5.54 3.32
C ASN A 30 24.40 5.66 4.84
N ARG A 31 25.09 4.80 5.61
CA ARG A 31 25.03 4.78 7.08
C ARG A 31 25.59 6.03 7.76
N LEU A 32 26.34 6.87 7.03
CA LEU A 32 26.86 8.13 7.56
C LEU A 32 25.85 9.28 7.44
N THR A 33 24.73 9.08 6.74
CA THR A 33 23.64 10.05 6.69
C THR A 33 22.96 10.16 8.06
N THR A 34 22.64 11.38 8.49
CA THR A 34 21.96 11.64 9.76
C THR A 34 20.68 10.81 9.87
N TYR A 35 20.43 10.24 11.06
CA TYR A 35 19.31 9.34 11.38
C TYR A 35 19.33 7.95 10.69
N MET A 36 20.27 7.68 9.80
CA MET A 36 20.43 6.35 9.20
C MET A 36 21.06 5.38 10.20
N THR A 37 20.39 4.27 10.47
CA THR A 37 20.86 3.24 11.43
C THR A 37 21.31 1.96 10.76
N SER A 38 21.00 1.77 9.48
CA SER A 38 21.29 0.54 8.74
C SER A 38 21.62 0.82 7.27
N SER A 39 21.95 -0.23 6.51
CA SER A 39 22.09 -0.14 5.05
C SER A 39 20.74 -0.14 4.30
N THR A 40 19.63 -0.26 5.03
CA THR A 40 18.26 -0.23 4.50
C THR A 40 17.57 1.06 4.93
N SER A 41 16.90 1.73 3.99
CA SER A 41 16.04 2.87 4.29
C SER A 41 14.73 2.80 3.50
N VAL A 42 13.64 3.17 4.16
CA VAL A 42 12.30 3.29 3.57
C VAL A 42 11.72 4.61 4.06
N ASP A 43 11.98 5.67 3.31
CA ASP A 43 11.68 7.04 3.73
C ASP A 43 10.51 7.60 2.93
N LEU A 44 9.51 8.11 3.66
CA LEU A 44 8.30 8.71 3.10
C LEU A 44 8.31 10.23 3.33
N SER A 45 8.31 11.00 2.24
CA SER A 45 8.16 12.44 2.28
C SER A 45 6.78 12.86 1.81
N LEU A 46 5.94 13.30 2.75
CA LEU A 46 4.59 13.81 2.42
C LEU A 46 4.63 15.20 1.77
N ALA A 47 5.68 15.99 2.05
CA ALA A 47 5.86 17.31 1.46
C ALA A 47 6.27 17.21 -0.02
N HIS A 48 7.23 16.33 -0.32
CA HIS A 48 7.70 16.09 -1.68
C HIS A 48 6.83 15.08 -2.44
N ARG A 49 5.98 14.33 -1.74
CA ARG A 49 5.14 13.25 -2.27
C ARG A 49 5.95 12.10 -2.87
N GLU A 50 6.98 11.71 -2.14
CA GLU A 50 7.96 10.73 -2.59
C GLU A 50 8.17 9.63 -1.55
N LEU A 51 8.37 8.41 -2.02
CA LEU A 51 8.81 7.26 -1.22
C LEU A 51 10.13 6.76 -1.79
N VAL A 52 11.18 6.76 -0.98
CA VAL A 52 12.51 6.29 -1.38
C VAL A 52 12.81 4.99 -0.66
N ILE A 53 13.12 3.94 -1.43
CA ILE A 53 13.43 2.60 -0.91
C ILE A 53 14.86 2.24 -1.31
N LEU A 54 15.70 1.97 -0.31
CA LEU A 54 17.11 1.59 -0.43
C LEU A 54 17.42 0.37 0.43
N GLY A 55 18.33 -0.49 -0.05
CA GLY A 55 18.88 -1.61 0.72
C GLY A 55 17.88 -2.71 1.09
N THR A 56 16.76 -2.83 0.37
CA THR A 56 15.78 -3.90 0.52
C THR A 56 15.12 -4.22 -0.82
N GLN A 57 15.06 -5.50 -1.17
CA GLN A 57 14.36 -6.00 -2.37
C GLN A 57 12.99 -6.60 -2.02
N TYR A 58 12.53 -6.41 -0.80
CA TYR A 58 11.22 -6.88 -0.38
C TYR A 58 10.11 -6.01 -0.99
N ALA A 59 9.34 -6.58 -1.92
CA ALA A 59 8.28 -5.85 -2.63
C ALA A 59 7.17 -5.29 -1.70
N GLY A 60 7.03 -5.84 -0.49
CA GLY A 60 6.07 -5.38 0.50
C GLY A 60 6.31 -3.93 0.95
N GLU A 61 7.54 -3.42 0.85
CA GLU A 61 7.85 -2.02 1.18
C GLU A 61 7.10 -1.04 0.27
N MET A 62 7.01 -1.34 -1.04
CA MET A 62 6.23 -0.52 -1.97
C MET A 62 4.75 -0.56 -1.62
N LYS A 63 4.19 -1.75 -1.33
CA LYS A 63 2.77 -1.91 -0.97
C LYS A 63 2.44 -1.14 0.30
N LYS A 64 3.21 -1.37 1.38
CA LYS A 64 2.96 -0.75 2.68
C LYS A 64 3.29 0.74 2.70
N GLY A 65 4.20 1.21 1.84
CA GLY A 65 4.44 2.62 1.60
C GLY A 65 3.20 3.34 1.05
N VAL A 66 2.58 2.82 -0.02
CA VAL A 66 1.31 3.37 -0.54
C VAL A 66 0.20 3.31 0.51
N PHE A 67 0.11 2.19 1.23
CA PHE A 67 -0.86 2.03 2.30
C PHE A 67 -0.69 3.08 3.42
N THR A 68 0.55 3.40 3.78
CA THR A 68 0.88 4.44 4.77
C THR A 68 0.44 5.82 4.28
N VAL A 69 0.64 6.12 2.99
CA VAL A 69 0.13 7.36 2.37
C VAL A 69 -1.40 7.44 2.47
N MET A 70 -2.11 6.35 2.18
CA MET A 70 -3.57 6.32 2.27
C MET A 70 -4.06 6.48 3.71
N HIS A 71 -3.37 5.89 4.68
CA HIS A 71 -3.65 6.09 6.09
C HIS A 71 -3.44 7.54 6.55
N TYR A 72 -2.63 8.34 5.86
CA TYR A 72 -2.49 9.76 6.13
C TYR A 72 -3.56 10.61 5.40
N LEU A 73 -3.81 10.32 4.12
CA LEU A 73 -4.68 11.15 3.27
C LEU A 73 -6.17 10.90 3.49
N MET A 74 -6.59 9.65 3.69
CA MET A 74 -8.02 9.32 3.80
C MET A 74 -8.69 9.92 5.04
N PRO A 75 -8.08 9.89 6.24
CA PRO A 75 -8.68 10.53 7.41
C PRO A 75 -8.89 12.04 7.23
N LYS A 76 -7.99 12.71 6.50
CA LYS A 76 -8.16 14.14 6.16
C LYS A 76 -9.36 14.42 5.25
N ARG A 77 -9.81 13.40 4.52
CA ARG A 77 -11.03 13.44 3.68
C ARG A 77 -12.27 12.91 4.42
N GLY A 78 -12.17 12.64 5.72
CA GLY A 78 -13.26 12.06 6.51
C GLY A 78 -13.52 10.58 6.24
N VAL A 79 -12.57 9.88 5.60
CA VAL A 79 -12.66 8.46 5.28
C VAL A 79 -11.75 7.66 6.20
N LEU A 80 -12.31 6.66 6.87
CA LEU A 80 -11.55 5.74 7.71
C LEU A 80 -10.78 4.73 6.83
N SER A 81 -9.45 4.84 6.82
CA SER A 81 -8.57 3.83 6.21
C SER A 81 -8.40 2.65 7.17
N LEU A 82 -8.50 1.42 6.65
CA LEU A 82 -8.50 0.18 7.42
C LEU A 82 -7.47 -0.81 6.85
N HIS A 83 -6.87 -1.60 7.75
CA HIS A 83 -6.03 -2.75 7.42
C HIS A 83 -6.85 -4.02 7.64
N SER A 84 -7.61 -4.43 6.63
CA SER A 84 -8.62 -5.47 6.76
C SER A 84 -8.95 -6.12 5.42
N GLY A 85 -9.18 -7.42 5.45
CA GLY A 85 -9.86 -8.10 4.35
C GLY A 85 -11.34 -7.70 4.34
N CYS A 86 -11.97 -7.80 3.17
CA CYS A 86 -13.34 -7.38 2.95
C CYS A 86 -14.01 -8.26 1.89
N ASN A 87 -15.24 -8.72 2.15
CA ASN A 87 -16.07 -9.40 1.17
C ASN A 87 -17.55 -8.97 1.30
N MET A 88 -18.32 -9.28 0.27
CA MET A 88 -19.73 -8.90 0.18
C MET A 88 -20.61 -10.12 -0.03
N GLY A 89 -21.74 -10.19 0.66
CA GLY A 89 -22.74 -11.22 0.48
C GLY A 89 -23.65 -10.95 -0.71
N LYS A 90 -24.45 -11.94 -1.08
CA LYS A 90 -25.39 -11.84 -2.22
C LYS A 90 -26.43 -10.73 -2.06
N HIS A 91 -26.71 -10.31 -0.83
CA HIS A 91 -27.67 -9.25 -0.51
C HIS A 91 -27.00 -7.90 -0.25
N GLY A 92 -25.70 -7.77 -0.52
CA GLY A 92 -24.94 -6.53 -0.32
C GLY A 92 -24.43 -6.30 1.09
N ASP A 93 -24.59 -7.27 2.00
CA ASP A 93 -24.01 -7.21 3.34
C ASP A 93 -22.48 -7.31 3.28
N VAL A 94 -21.78 -6.36 3.89
CA VAL A 94 -20.32 -6.28 3.85
C VAL A 94 -19.72 -6.75 5.18
N THR A 95 -18.69 -7.57 5.10
CA THR A 95 -17.94 -8.07 6.27
C THR A 95 -16.48 -7.64 6.19
N LEU A 96 -15.97 -7.09 7.30
CA LEU A 96 -14.58 -6.68 7.45
C LEU A 96 -13.85 -7.67 8.38
N PHE A 97 -12.65 -8.07 7.99
CA PHE A 97 -11.81 -9.02 8.71
C PHE A 97 -10.55 -8.30 9.18
N PHE A 98 -10.44 -8.04 10.48
CA PHE A 98 -9.24 -7.47 11.08
C PHE A 98 -8.32 -8.57 11.61
N GLY A 99 -7.01 -8.34 11.52
CA GLY A 99 -6.01 -9.26 12.05
C GLY A 99 -4.62 -8.95 11.52
N LEU A 100 -3.59 -9.45 12.19
CA LEU A 100 -2.21 -9.30 11.72
C LEU A 100 -1.93 -10.22 10.54
N SER A 101 -0.74 -10.10 9.94
CA SER A 101 -0.30 -11.05 8.92
C SER A 101 -0.24 -12.46 9.52
N GLY A 102 -0.76 -13.45 8.81
CA GLY A 102 -0.80 -14.85 9.26
C GLY A 102 -1.95 -15.23 10.20
N THR A 103 -2.87 -14.33 10.55
CA THR A 103 -4.01 -14.63 11.44
C THR A 103 -5.28 -15.10 10.71
N GLY A 104 -5.16 -15.48 9.43
CA GLY A 104 -6.28 -16.02 8.65
C GLY A 104 -7.18 -15.01 7.93
N LYS A 105 -6.89 -13.69 7.94
CA LYS A 105 -7.69 -12.69 7.18
C LYS A 105 -7.97 -13.11 5.75
N THR A 106 -6.91 -13.38 4.97
CA THR A 106 -7.00 -13.73 3.55
C THR A 106 -7.79 -15.02 3.34
N THR A 107 -7.60 -16.01 4.21
CA THR A 107 -8.33 -17.28 4.15
C THR A 107 -9.82 -17.07 4.40
N LEU A 108 -10.18 -16.28 5.41
CA LEU A 108 -11.57 -16.04 5.80
C LEU A 108 -12.30 -15.06 4.86
N SER A 109 -11.58 -14.10 4.27
CA SER A 109 -12.18 -13.17 3.29
C SER A 109 -12.48 -13.85 1.95
N THR A 110 -11.78 -14.94 1.62
CA THR A 110 -11.92 -15.67 0.34
C THR A 110 -12.96 -16.79 0.46
N ASP A 111 -14.22 -16.41 0.67
CA ASP A 111 -15.35 -17.33 0.73
C ASP A 111 -15.95 -17.51 -0.68
N PRO A 112 -16.09 -18.75 -1.22
CA PRO A 112 -16.66 -18.99 -2.55
C PRO A 112 -18.09 -18.44 -2.74
N SER A 113 -18.84 -18.27 -1.65
CA SER A 113 -20.21 -17.77 -1.67
C SER A 113 -20.29 -16.24 -1.60
N ARG A 114 -19.16 -15.55 -1.38
CA ARG A 114 -19.09 -14.10 -1.16
C ARG A 114 -17.99 -13.47 -2.03
N PRO A 115 -18.34 -12.63 -3.03
CA PRO A 115 -17.34 -11.89 -3.79
C PRO A 115 -16.34 -11.12 -2.90
N LEU A 116 -15.06 -11.33 -3.16
CA LEU A 116 -13.96 -10.63 -2.49
C LEU A 116 -13.89 -9.18 -2.97
N ILE A 117 -13.79 -8.23 -2.02
CA ILE A 117 -13.51 -6.82 -2.32
C ILE A 117 -12.01 -6.56 -2.21
N GLY A 118 -11.37 -7.07 -1.15
CA GLY A 118 -9.93 -6.95 -0.91
C GLY A 118 -9.47 -7.86 0.23
N ASP A 119 -8.18 -8.17 0.30
CA ASP A 119 -7.62 -9.12 1.28
C ASP A 119 -6.77 -8.46 2.39
N ASP A 120 -6.51 -7.15 2.28
CA ASP A 120 -5.64 -6.36 3.16
C ASP A 120 -6.03 -4.87 3.15
#